data_AF-A0A165XB63-F1
#
_entry.id   AF-A0A165XB63-F1
#
_cell.length_a   1.000
_cell.length_b   1.000
_cell.length_c   1.000
_cell.angle_alpha   90.00
_cell.angle_beta   90.00
_cell.angle_gamma   90.00
#
_symmetry.space_group_name_H-M   'P 1'
#
loop_
_entity.id
_entity.type
_entity.pdbx_description
1 polymer ?
#
loop_
_entity_poly.entity_id
_entity_poly.type
_entity_poly.pdbx_seq_one_letter_code
_entity_poly.pdbx_strand_id
1 'polypeptide(L)' 'DNIQGITKPAIRRLARRGGVKRISGLIYEETRGVLKIFLENVIRDSVTYTEHAKRKTVTALDVVYALKRSGRTLYGFGA' A
#
# COMPACT_ATOMS: atom_id res chain seq x y z
N ASP A 1 3.76 7.98 15.71
CA ASP A 1 3.67 6.91 14.69
C ASP A 1 2.61 7.31 13.66
N ASN A 2 3.03 7.55 12.41
CA ASN A 2 2.15 8.06 11.34
C ASN A 2 1.07 7.05 10.94
N ILE A 3 1.22 5.78 11.30
CA ILE A 3 0.23 4.73 10.98
C ILE A 3 -1.14 5.01 11.60
N GLN A 4 -1.18 5.76 12.72
CA GLN A 4 -2.43 6.15 13.38
C GLN A 4 -3.22 7.20 12.57
N GLY A 5 -2.59 7.86 11.59
CA GLY A 5 -3.25 8.72 10.61
C GLY A 5 -4.25 7.97 9.73
N ILE A 6 -4.13 6.64 9.61
CA ILE A 6 -5.18 5.79 9.04
C ILE A 6 -6.27 5.63 10.09
N THR A 7 -7.32 6.43 9.97
CA THR A 7 -8.38 6.56 10.98
C THR A 7 -9.35 5.36 10.98
N LYS A 8 -9.97 5.08 12.14
CA LYS A 8 -10.99 4.03 12.29
C LYS A 8 -12.15 4.17 11.27
N PRO A 9 -12.68 5.37 10.96
CA PRO A 9 -13.68 5.53 9.92
C PRO A 9 -13.19 5.14 8.51
N ALA A 10 -11.92 5.38 8.17
CA ALA A 10 -11.36 4.98 6.88
C ALA A 10 -11.31 3.45 6.73
N ILE A 11 -10.82 2.75 7.77
CA ILE A 11 -10.82 1.28 7.82
C ILE A 11 -12.25 0.73 7.73
N ARG A 12 -13.20 1.36 8.44
CA ARG A 12 -14.62 0.97 8.38
C ARG A 12 -15.17 1.09 6.96
N ARG A 13 -14.90 2.18 6.24
CA ARG A 13 -15.36 2.37 4.85
C ARG A 13 -14.80 1.30 3.91
N LEU A 14 -13.53 0.93 4.06
CA LEU A 14 -12.91 -0.16 3.29
C LEU A 14 -13.59 -1.51 3.57
N ALA A 15 -13.78 -1.86 4.86
CA ALA A 15 -14.46 -3.09 5.24
C ALA A 15 -15.91 -3.14 4.73
N ARG A 16 -16.62 -2.00 4.76
CA ARG A 16 -17.98 -1.89 4.19
C ARG A 16 -18.00 -2.11 2.68
N ARG A 17 -17.02 -1.59 1.94
CA ARG A 17 -16.85 -1.87 0.50
C ARG A 17 -16.64 -3.37 0.25
N GLY A 18 -15.96 -4.07 1.16
CA GLY A 18 -15.82 -5.53 1.14
C GLY A 18 -17.04 -6.31 1.63
N GLY A 19 -18.19 -5.67 1.87
CA GLY A 19 -19.42 -6.36 2.31
C GLY A 19 -19.47 -6.74 3.79
N VAL A 20 -18.50 -6.31 4.60
CA VAL A 20 -18.46 -6.65 6.03
C VAL A 20 -19.61 -5.95 6.77
N LYS A 21 -20.43 -6.68 7.54
CA LYS A 21 -21.58 -6.14 8.31
C LYS A 21 -21.22 -5.67 9.72
N ARG A 22 -20.39 -6.42 10.46
CA ARG A 22 -19.91 -6.07 11.81
C ARG A 22 -18.38 -6.19 11.88
N ILE A 23 -17.74 -5.34 12.67
CA ILE A 23 -16.27 -5.26 12.77
C ILE A 23 -15.90 -5.29 14.24
N SER A 24 -14.97 -6.18 14.62
CA SER A 24 -14.40 -6.23 15.97
C SER A 24 -13.47 -5.04 16.22
N GLY A 25 -13.33 -4.63 17.49
CA GLY A 25 -12.43 -3.55 17.89
C GLY A 25 -10.95 -3.83 17.59
N LEU A 26 -10.53 -5.09 17.62
CA LEU A 26 -9.14 -5.49 17.38
C LEU A 26 -8.70 -5.32 15.90
N ILE A 27 -9.66 -5.30 14.97
CA ILE A 27 -9.38 -5.23 13.53
C ILE A 27 -8.73 -3.91 13.12
N TYR A 28 -8.91 -2.82 13.88
CA TYR A 28 -8.32 -1.53 13.51
C TYR A 28 -6.79 -1.55 13.58
N GLU A 29 -6.22 -2.15 14.63
CA GLU A 29 -4.76 -2.28 14.73
C GLU A 29 -4.23 -3.37 13.80
N GLU A 30 -4.93 -4.50 13.68
CA GLU A 30 -4.56 -5.58 12.74
C GLU A 30 -4.46 -5.06 11.29
N THR A 31 -5.46 -4.28 10.85
CA THR A 31 -5.47 -3.70 9.51
C THR A 31 -4.29 -2.74 9.29
N ARG A 32 -3.91 -1.99 10.32
CA ARG A 32 -2.73 -1.10 10.24
C ARG A 32 -1.43 -1.88 10.14
N GLY A 33 -1.31 -2.98 10.88
CA GLY A 33 -0.16 -3.90 10.79
C GLY A 33 0.00 -4.47 9.38
N VAL A 34 -1.07 -5.02 8.82
CA VAL A 34 -1.07 -5.58 7.45
C VAL A 34 -0.75 -4.51 6.41
N LEU A 35 -1.34 -3.32 6.52
CA LEU A 35 -1.07 -2.20 5.61
C LEU A 35 0.40 -1.77 5.66
N LYS A 36 1.00 -1.71 6.85
CA LYS A 36 2.41 -1.35 7.01
C LYS A 36 3.32 -2.35 6.31
N ILE A 37 3.11 -3.65 6.54
CA ILE A 37 3.90 -4.72 5.90
C ILE A 37 3.77 -4.65 4.36
N PHE A 38 2.55 -4.42 3.86
CA PHE A 38 2.33 -4.27 2.42
C PHE A 38 3.13 -3.11 1.84
N LEU A 39 3.06 -1.92 2.46
CA LEU A 39 3.75 -0.72 1.99
C LEU A 39 5.26 -0.85 2.07
N GLU A 40 5.79 -1.45 3.15
CA GLU A 40 7.22 -1.71 3.30
C GLU A 40 7.76 -2.56 2.13
N ASN A 41 7.03 -3.59 1.71
CA ASN A 41 7.44 -4.44 0.60
C ASN A 41 7.42 -3.71 -0.75
N VAL A 42 6.34 -2.97 -1.04
CA VAL A 42 6.22 -2.23 -2.31
C VAL A 42 7.23 -1.09 -2.40
N ILE A 43 7.42 -0.34 -1.31
CA ILE A 43 8.34 0.80 -1.28
C ILE A 43 9.79 0.31 -1.40
N ARG A 44 10.17 -0.78 -0.72
CA ARG A 44 11.52 -1.36 -0.83
C ARG A 44 11.90 -1.64 -2.27
N ASP A 45 11.01 -2.31 -3.01
CA ASP A 45 11.23 -2.63 -4.42
C ASP A 45 11.22 -1.39 -5.32
N SER A 46 10.32 -0.43 -5.04
CA SER A 46 10.25 0.84 -5.79
C SER A 46 11.54 1.67 -5.64
N VAL A 47 12.11 1.69 -4.44
CA VAL A 47 13.40 2.35 -4.16
C VAL A 47 14.54 1.64 -4.89
N THR A 48 14.55 0.30 -4.91
CA THR A 48 15.55 -0.46 -5.68
C THR A 48 15.56 -0.07 -7.17
N TYR A 49 14.39 0.07 -7.80
CA TYR A 49 14.33 0.54 -9.20
C TYR A 49 14.83 1.98 -9.37
N THR A 50 14.50 2.85 -8.42
CA THR A 50 14.92 4.26 -8.44
C THR A 50 16.44 4.40 -8.32
N GLU A 51 17.05 3.66 -7.40
CA GLU A 51 18.50 3.63 -7.17
C GLU A 51 19.25 3.01 -8.36
N HIS A 52 18.73 1.91 -8.93
CA HIS A 52 19.31 1.28 -10.11
C HIS A 52 19.38 2.26 -11.30
N ALA A 53 18.37 3.12 -11.44
CA ALA A 53 18.34 4.17 -12.46
C ALA A 53 19.15 5.44 -12.08
N LYS A 54 19.91 5.42 -10.97
CA LYS A 54 20.70 6.56 -10.45
C LYS A 54 19.87 7.83 -10.23
N ARG A 55 18.59 7.68 -9.92
CA ARG A 55 17.67 8.79 -9.63
C ARG A 55 17.53 8.97 -8.12
N LYS A 56 17.16 10.17 -7.69
CA LYS A 56 16.78 10.50 -6.30
C LYS A 56 15.27 10.66 -6.10
N THR A 57 14.50 10.58 -7.19
CA THR A 57 13.05 10.78 -7.20
C THR A 57 12.39 9.50 -7.70
N VAL A 58 11.54 8.91 -6.85
CA VAL A 58 10.69 7.77 -7.21
C VAL A 58 9.63 8.24 -8.20
N THR A 59 9.47 7.51 -9.28
CA THR A 59 8.46 7.77 -10.33
C THR A 59 7.27 6.82 -10.20
N ALA A 60 6.16 7.14 -10.85
CA ALA A 60 5.01 6.24 -10.91
C ALA A 60 5.37 4.87 -11.53
N LEU A 61 6.26 4.85 -12.53
CA LEU A 61 6.71 3.61 -13.17
C LEU A 61 7.47 2.69 -12.21
N ASP A 62 8.30 3.25 -11.31
CA ASP A 62 9.03 2.45 -10.32
C ASP A 62 8.05 1.67 -9.41
N VAL A 63 6.94 2.32 -9.02
CA VAL A 63 5.86 1.70 -8.23
C VAL A 63 5.08 0.67 -9.05
N VAL A 64 4.76 0.96 -10.31
CA VAL A 64 4.08 0.03 -11.22
C VAL A 64 4.92 -1.24 -11.42
N TYR A 65 6.23 -1.10 -11.59
CA TYR A 65 7.14 -2.23 -11.72
C TYR A 65 7.26 -3.05 -10.44
N ALA A 66 7.38 -2.40 -9.28
CA ALA A 66 7.37 -3.09 -7.98
C ALA A 66 6.09 -3.90 -7.77
N LEU A 67 4.93 -3.31 -8.06
CA LEU A 67 3.64 -3.99 -7.96
C LEU A 67 3.54 -5.16 -8.95
N LYS A 68 3.97 -4.98 -10.20
CA LYS A 68 4.00 -6.05 -11.22
C LYS A 68 4.90 -7.21 -10.79
N ARG A 69 6.07 -6.94 -10.20
CA ARG A 69 6.97 -7.97 -9.64
C ARG A 69 6.30 -8.79 -8.53
N SER A 70 5.43 -8.17 -7.73
CA SER A 70 4.64 -8.85 -6.69
C SER A 70 3.38 -9.57 -7.21
N GLY A 71 3.18 -9.66 -8.54
CA GLY A 71 2.00 -10.26 -9.15
C GLY A 71 0.74 -9.39 -9.12
N ARG A 72 0.88 -8.08 -8.83
CA ARG A 72 -0.22 -7.12 -8.72
C ARG A 72 -0.14 -6.07 -9.82
N THR A 73 -0.58 -6.41 -11.03
CA THR A 73 -0.56 -5.47 -12.16
C THR A 73 -1.53 -4.31 -11.93
N LEU A 74 -1.04 -3.07 -12.06
CA LEU A 74 -1.82 -1.84 -11.92
C LEU A 74 -1.93 -1.13 -13.28
N TYR A 75 -3.15 -0.77 -13.69
CA TYR A 75 -3.44 -0.06 -14.94
C TYR A 75 -3.66 1.43 -14.71
N GLY A 76 -3.45 2.26 -15.74
CA GLY A 76 -3.71 3.70 -15.72
C GLY A 76 -2.55 4.60 -15.29
N PHE A 77 -1.33 4.04 -15.19
CA PHE A 77 -0.12 4.75 -14.74
C PHE A 77 1.09 4.63 -15.68
N GLY A 78 0.87 4.13 -16.91
CA GLY A 78 1.85 4.21 -18.00
C GLY A 78 1.54 5.44 -18.84
N ALA A 79 2.49 6.36 -18.94
CA ALA A 79 2.45 7.42 -19.95
C ALA A 79 2.78 6.83 -21.33
#